data_AF-A0A0P9T8I2-F1
#
_entry.id   AF-A0A0P9T8I2-F1
#
_cell.length_a   1.000
_cell.length_b   1.000
_cell.length_c   1.000
_cell.angle_alpha   90.00
_cell.angle_beta   90.00
_cell.angle_gamma   90.00
#
_symmetry.space_group_name_H-M   'P 1'
#
loop_
_entity.id
_entity.type
_entity.pdbx_description
1 polymer ?
#
loop_
_entity_poly.entity_id
_entity_poly.type
_entity_poly.pdbx_seq_one_letter_code
_entity_poly.pdbx_strand_id
1 'polypeptide(L)'
;MQVLEVDDTAAVGRHIDQFGFAIVSGEWRFDASDFDRMAALYGLGPMYQSDFNRLEHAEGIASSGINQVGGLSSGSHVVFNGATDVPLHTDGSYLPIGTIKTSILFCRESAALGGESILFDSVSAFRALSEDHPDLARSLLADNAFRRRSTSTRSGRQYQHIGPMFLRREDGDIVGGFTLDITADWEYSRRMDARVIDAAAYLIRLASENSDYTLCSQSAHFSAQINCD
;
A
#
# COMPACT_ATOMS: atom_id res chain seq x y z
N MET A 1 4.14 19.14 -4.67
CA MET A 1 4.69 18.03 -3.89
C MET A 1 5.95 18.53 -3.20
N GLN A 2 5.99 18.48 -1.87
CA GLN A 2 7.12 18.98 -1.08
C GLN A 2 8.09 17.82 -0.80
N VAL A 3 9.39 18.07 -0.97
CA VAL A 3 10.46 17.16 -0.54
C VAL A 3 11.04 17.73 0.76
N LEU A 4 11.15 16.89 1.79
CA LEU A 4 11.62 17.26 3.12
C LEU A 4 12.99 16.67 3.40
N GLU A 5 13.83 17.35 4.17
CA GLU A 5 15.08 16.74 4.63
C GLU A 5 14.78 15.62 5.64
N VAL A 6 15.37 14.44 5.44
CA VAL A 6 15.12 13.25 6.27
C VAL A 6 15.37 13.49 7.77
N ASP A 7 16.31 14.37 8.11
CA ASP A 7 16.66 14.65 9.49
C ASP A 7 15.76 15.72 10.14
N ASP A 8 14.89 16.40 9.38
CA ASP A 8 13.83 17.27 9.93
C ASP A 8 12.61 16.42 10.33
N THR A 9 12.80 15.60 11.36
CA THR A 9 11.80 14.64 11.85
C THR A 9 10.48 15.32 12.24
N ALA A 10 10.54 16.57 12.69
CA ALA A 10 9.35 17.34 13.06
C ALA A 10 8.55 17.77 11.82
N ALA A 11 9.21 18.22 10.74
CA ALA A 11 8.52 18.53 9.50
C ALA A 11 7.95 17.27 8.84
N VAL A 12 8.71 16.19 8.83
CA VAL A 12 8.27 14.91 8.26
C VAL A 12 7.08 14.35 9.04
N GLY A 13 7.13 14.34 10.37
CA GLY A 13 6.00 13.93 11.22
C GLY A 13 4.74 14.73 10.92
N ARG A 14 4.81 16.06 10.90
CA ARG A 14 3.65 16.91 10.56
C ARG A 14 3.09 16.63 9.17
N HIS A 15 3.96 16.38 8.19
CA HIS A 15 3.52 16.10 6.82
C HIS A 15 2.80 14.75 6.74
N ILE A 16 3.29 13.75 7.47
CA ILE A 16 2.66 12.44 7.57
C ILE A 16 1.32 12.54 8.30
N ASP A 17 1.24 13.25 9.42
CA ASP A 17 -0.02 13.47 10.15
C ASP A 17 -1.07 14.15 9.26
N GLN A 18 -0.63 15.08 8.41
CA GLN A 18 -1.53 15.84 7.54
C GLN A 18 -1.95 15.07 6.28
N PHE A 19 -1.05 14.29 5.67
CA PHE A 19 -1.25 13.74 4.34
C PHE A 19 -1.15 12.20 4.26
N GLY A 20 -0.77 11.52 5.34
CA GLY A 20 -0.56 10.06 5.38
C GLY A 20 0.73 9.57 4.70
N PHE A 21 1.55 10.48 4.17
CA PHE A 21 2.83 10.15 3.55
C PHE A 21 3.81 11.32 3.62
N ALA A 22 5.09 11.03 3.39
CA ALA A 22 6.12 12.03 3.15
C ALA A 22 7.14 11.57 2.11
N ILE A 23 7.70 12.55 1.40
CA ILE A 23 8.80 12.37 0.45
C ILE A 23 10.01 13.07 1.04
N VAL A 24 11.11 12.32 1.22
CA VAL A 24 12.31 12.85 1.86
C VAL A 24 13.55 12.78 0.99
N SER A 25 14.43 13.76 1.14
CA SER A 25 15.79 13.80 0.62
C SER A 25 16.79 13.47 1.72
N GLY A 26 17.92 12.89 1.32
CA GLY A 26 19.02 12.54 2.21
C GLY A 26 20.15 11.86 1.43
N GLU A 27 21.27 11.64 2.10
CA GLU A 27 22.32 10.76 1.59
C GLU A 27 21.94 9.31 1.89
N TRP A 28 21.79 8.51 0.82
CA TRP A 28 21.34 7.12 0.88
C TRP A 28 22.41 6.17 0.35
N ARG A 29 22.55 5.01 1.00
CA ARG A 29 23.46 3.93 0.60
C ARG A 29 22.75 2.86 -0.26
N PHE A 30 21.42 2.88 -0.27
CA PHE A 30 20.52 1.91 -0.87
C PHE A 30 20.75 0.48 -0.34
N ASP A 31 20.96 0.36 0.98
CA ASP A 31 21.10 -0.91 1.69
C ASP A 31 20.29 -0.91 3.00
N ALA A 32 20.38 -1.99 3.79
CA ALA A 32 19.60 -2.16 5.02
C ALA A 32 19.84 -1.07 6.07
N SER A 33 21.03 -0.46 6.06
CA SER A 33 21.36 0.59 7.04
C SER A 33 20.51 1.84 6.85
N ASP A 34 20.01 2.12 5.65
CA ASP A 34 19.09 3.23 5.41
C ASP A 34 17.71 2.96 6.01
N PHE A 35 17.21 1.73 5.92
CA PHE A 35 15.95 1.33 6.55
C PHE A 35 16.07 1.30 8.07
N ASP A 36 17.18 0.82 8.61
CA ASP A 36 17.46 0.87 10.05
C ASP A 36 17.52 2.32 10.56
N ARG A 37 18.17 3.22 9.79
CA ARG A 37 18.19 4.66 10.08
C ARG A 37 16.78 5.23 10.10
N MET A 38 15.95 4.94 9.10
CA MET A 38 14.57 5.41 9.05
C MET A 38 13.73 4.87 10.22
N ALA A 39 13.85 3.58 10.51
CA ALA A 39 13.17 2.96 11.64
C ALA A 39 13.57 3.61 12.97
N ALA A 40 14.84 3.97 13.15
CA ALA A 40 15.32 4.67 14.34
C ALA A 40 14.84 6.13 14.41
N LEU A 41 14.92 6.88 13.32
CA LEU A 41 14.50 8.29 13.26
C LEU A 41 13.02 8.48 13.56
N TYR A 42 12.19 7.56 13.08
CA TYR A 42 10.73 7.68 13.14
C TYR A 42 10.06 6.68 14.10
N GLY A 43 10.84 5.87 14.83
CA GLY A 43 10.33 4.92 15.81
C GLY A 43 9.44 3.82 15.22
N LEU A 44 9.72 3.37 13.99
CA LEU A 44 8.83 2.49 13.22
C LEU A 44 8.85 1.01 13.65
N GLY A 45 9.71 0.67 14.61
CA GLY A 45 9.95 -0.71 15.03
C GLY A 45 10.80 -1.50 14.01
N PRO A 46 10.84 -2.83 14.14
CA PRO A 46 11.69 -3.66 13.29
C PRO A 46 11.13 -3.75 11.86
N MET A 47 12.02 -3.87 10.88
CA MET A 47 11.64 -4.19 9.51
C MET A 47 10.84 -5.48 9.45
N TYR A 48 9.75 -5.46 8.70
CA TYR A 48 8.92 -6.62 8.43
C TYR A 48 9.05 -7.04 6.97
N GLN A 49 9.14 -8.35 6.76
CA GLN A 49 9.06 -8.97 5.45
C GLN A 49 8.04 -10.10 5.52
N SER A 50 7.20 -10.23 4.50
CA SER A 50 6.10 -11.19 4.54
C SER A 50 6.57 -12.63 4.35
N ASP A 51 5.97 -13.55 5.11
CA ASP A 51 6.18 -15.00 4.92
C ASP A 51 5.82 -15.44 3.49
N PHE A 52 4.76 -14.84 2.94
CA PHE A 52 4.33 -15.08 1.57
C PHE A 52 5.44 -14.73 0.56
N ASN A 53 6.01 -13.53 0.64
CA ASN A 53 7.07 -13.12 -0.29
C ASN A 53 8.32 -13.98 -0.12
N ARG A 54 8.71 -14.31 1.12
CA ARG A 54 9.84 -15.20 1.38
C ARG A 54 9.68 -16.56 0.72
N LEU A 55 8.49 -17.14 0.75
CA LEU A 55 8.25 -18.47 0.19
C LEU A 55 8.01 -18.46 -1.32
N GLU A 56 7.19 -17.53 -1.81
CA GLU A 56 6.70 -17.53 -3.19
C GLU A 56 7.57 -16.70 -4.14
N HIS A 57 8.36 -15.75 -3.62
CA HIS A 57 9.07 -14.73 -4.40
C HIS A 57 10.52 -14.52 -3.95
N ALA A 58 11.21 -15.58 -3.53
CA ALA A 58 12.56 -15.52 -2.98
C ALA A 58 13.59 -14.78 -3.85
N GLU A 59 13.36 -14.65 -5.16
CA GLU A 59 14.20 -13.89 -6.09
C GLU A 59 14.35 -12.40 -5.75
N GLY A 60 13.33 -11.78 -5.15
CA GLY A 60 13.31 -10.36 -4.79
C GLY A 60 13.63 -10.10 -3.32
N ILE A 61 14.02 -11.14 -2.58
CA ILE A 61 14.10 -11.14 -1.12
C ILE A 61 15.56 -11.22 -0.70
N ALA A 62 16.08 -10.12 -0.17
CA ALA A 62 17.41 -10.10 0.44
C ALA A 62 17.35 -10.67 1.86
N SER A 63 18.43 -11.36 2.27
CA SER A 63 18.60 -11.85 3.65
C SER A 63 18.66 -10.73 4.70
N SER A 64 18.86 -9.49 4.26
CA SER A 64 18.79 -8.29 5.09
C SER A 64 17.37 -7.86 5.44
N GLY A 65 16.33 -8.51 4.91
CA GLY A 65 14.92 -8.16 5.12
C GLY A 65 14.35 -7.15 4.12
N ILE A 66 15.17 -6.63 3.20
CA ILE A 66 14.74 -5.73 2.12
C ILE A 66 14.14 -6.52 0.97
N ASN A 67 13.06 -6.00 0.39
CA ASN A 67 12.53 -6.45 -0.88
C ASN A 67 13.06 -5.56 -2.00
N GLN A 68 13.71 -6.14 -3.01
CA GLN A 68 14.14 -5.41 -4.20
C GLN A 68 13.04 -5.45 -5.26
N VAL A 69 12.65 -4.28 -5.75
CA VAL A 69 11.70 -4.09 -6.84
C VAL A 69 12.45 -3.58 -8.07
N GLY A 70 12.43 -4.35 -9.15
CA GLY A 70 13.13 -4.04 -10.40
C GLY A 70 14.63 -4.38 -10.38
N GLY A 71 15.22 -4.48 -11.58
CA GLY A 71 16.66 -4.70 -11.75
C GLY A 71 17.18 -6.06 -11.25
N LEU A 72 16.30 -7.06 -11.15
CA LEU A 72 16.69 -8.41 -10.73
C LEU A 72 17.33 -9.16 -11.90
N SER A 73 18.41 -9.90 -11.61
CA SER A 73 19.13 -10.72 -12.60
C SER A 73 18.36 -11.96 -13.05
N SER A 74 17.32 -12.36 -12.31
CA SER A 74 16.45 -13.49 -12.60
C SER A 74 15.08 -13.32 -11.94
N GLY A 75 14.07 -14.08 -12.38
CA GLY A 75 12.70 -14.00 -11.89
C GLY A 75 11.75 -13.34 -12.88
N SER A 76 10.52 -13.86 -12.97
CA SER A 76 9.47 -13.38 -13.89
C SER A 76 8.27 -12.77 -13.14
N HIS A 77 8.39 -12.55 -11.83
CA HIS A 77 7.28 -12.01 -11.06
C HIS A 77 7.02 -10.56 -11.45
N VAL A 78 5.77 -10.26 -11.81
CA VAL A 78 5.37 -8.96 -12.37
C VAL A 78 5.72 -7.79 -11.45
N VAL A 79 5.52 -7.94 -10.14
CA VAL A 79 5.81 -6.87 -9.18
C VAL A 79 7.31 -6.68 -8.96
N PHE A 80 8.12 -7.74 -9.08
CA PHE A 80 9.55 -7.66 -8.75
C PHE A 80 10.45 -7.44 -9.97
N ASN A 81 10.02 -7.83 -11.16
CA ASN A 81 10.83 -7.74 -12.37
C ASN A 81 10.00 -7.47 -13.65
N GLY A 82 8.71 -7.17 -13.51
CA GLY A 82 7.86 -6.79 -14.63
C GLY A 82 7.98 -5.30 -14.97
N ALA A 83 7.56 -4.96 -16.18
CA ALA A 83 7.45 -3.58 -16.67
C ALA A 83 5.98 -3.14 -16.88
N THR A 84 5.04 -3.95 -16.40
CA THR A 84 3.60 -3.62 -16.43
C THR A 84 3.23 -2.81 -15.20
N ASP A 85 2.14 -2.06 -15.32
CA ASP A 85 1.52 -1.34 -14.22
C ASP A 85 1.17 -2.29 -13.06
N VAL A 86 1.41 -1.79 -11.85
CA VAL A 86 0.93 -2.44 -10.62
C VAL A 86 -0.34 -1.69 -10.20
N PRO A 87 -1.51 -2.34 -10.19
CA PRO A 87 -2.76 -1.69 -9.80
C PRO A 87 -2.69 -1.15 -8.36
N LEU A 88 -3.53 -0.15 -8.05
CA LEU A 88 -3.65 0.39 -6.69
C LEU A 88 -3.90 -0.72 -5.67
N HIS A 89 -3.11 -0.73 -4.60
CA HIS A 89 -3.21 -1.72 -3.54
C HIS A 89 -2.68 -1.18 -2.23
N THR A 90 -3.05 -1.86 -1.14
CA THR A 90 -2.39 -1.75 0.15
C THR A 90 -1.55 -3.01 0.38
N ASP A 91 -0.34 -2.85 0.91
CA ASP A 91 0.53 -3.99 1.26
C ASP A 91 -0.04 -4.85 2.39
N GLY A 92 0.46 -6.09 2.49
CA GLY A 92 0.02 -7.04 3.52
C GLY A 92 -1.21 -7.86 3.11
N SER A 93 -1.25 -8.31 1.86
CA SER A 93 -2.42 -8.93 1.20
C SER A 93 -3.20 -9.99 1.94
N TYR A 94 -2.52 -10.78 2.75
CA TYR A 94 -3.12 -11.92 3.45
C TYR A 94 -3.08 -11.75 4.97
N LEU A 95 -2.89 -10.52 5.43
CA LEU A 95 -2.89 -10.13 6.82
C LEU A 95 -4.16 -9.32 7.13
N PRO A 96 -4.60 -9.30 8.40
CA PRO A 96 -5.59 -8.34 8.84
C PRO A 96 -5.20 -6.91 8.48
N ILE A 97 -6.16 -6.12 8.04
CA ILE A 97 -5.98 -4.70 7.77
C ILE A 97 -5.37 -3.98 8.99
N GLY A 98 -4.41 -3.09 8.75
CA GLY A 98 -3.69 -2.40 9.81
C GLY A 98 -2.58 -3.23 10.48
N THR A 99 -2.29 -4.44 10.03
CA THR A 99 -1.10 -5.19 10.49
C THR A 99 0.18 -4.52 10.00
N ILE A 100 0.21 -4.09 8.73
CA ILE A 100 1.31 -3.28 8.19
C ILE A 100 0.95 -1.82 8.41
N LYS A 101 1.72 -1.15 9.27
CA LYS A 101 1.51 0.25 9.64
C LYS A 101 2.12 1.20 8.63
N THR A 102 3.24 0.84 8.04
CA THR A 102 3.95 1.71 7.09
C THR A 102 4.78 0.90 6.12
N SER A 103 4.98 1.48 4.93
CA SER A 103 5.94 1.02 3.94
C SER A 103 6.92 2.15 3.63
N ILE A 104 8.20 1.78 3.45
CA ILE A 104 9.27 2.67 3.04
C ILE A 104 9.75 2.23 1.66
N LEU A 105 9.79 3.15 0.69
CA LEU A 105 10.29 2.89 -0.67
C LEU A 105 11.48 3.80 -1.00
N PHE A 106 12.65 3.18 -1.21
CA PHE A 106 13.85 3.86 -1.72
C PHE A 106 13.99 3.68 -3.23
N CYS A 107 13.96 4.78 -3.97
CA CYS A 107 14.28 4.79 -5.39
C CYS A 107 15.81 4.89 -5.57
N ARG A 108 16.45 3.78 -5.97
CA ARG A 108 17.87 3.75 -6.32
C ARG A 108 18.13 4.28 -7.73
N GLU A 109 17.25 3.91 -8.66
CA GLU A 109 17.35 4.29 -10.06
C GLU A 109 15.94 4.36 -10.66
N SER A 110 15.66 5.43 -11.40
CA SER A 110 14.39 5.63 -12.09
C SER A 110 14.50 5.16 -13.54
N ALA A 111 13.41 4.60 -14.07
CA ALA A 111 13.31 4.30 -15.50
C ALA A 111 13.39 5.58 -16.35
N ALA A 112 13.89 5.47 -17.58
CA ALA A 112 13.95 6.61 -18.52
C ALA A 112 12.56 7.05 -19.01
N LEU A 113 11.58 6.15 -18.96
CA LEU A 113 10.19 6.40 -19.33
C LEU A 113 9.29 5.50 -18.49
N GLY A 114 8.20 6.05 -17.96
CA GLY A 114 7.26 5.34 -17.08
C GLY A 114 7.79 5.17 -15.66
N GLY A 115 7.12 4.33 -14.87
CA GLY A 115 7.50 4.05 -13.48
C GLY A 115 7.06 5.13 -12.50
N GLU A 116 6.06 5.93 -12.86
CA GLU A 116 5.40 6.87 -11.96
C GLU A 116 4.79 6.13 -10.76
N SER A 117 4.94 6.74 -9.59
CA SER A 117 4.26 6.32 -8.37
C SER A 117 2.95 7.07 -8.23
N ILE A 118 1.87 6.33 -7.98
CA ILE A 118 0.53 6.86 -7.74
C ILE A 118 0.14 6.58 -6.29
N LEU A 119 -0.28 7.62 -5.57
CA LEU A 119 -0.88 7.52 -4.25
C LEU A 119 -2.35 7.92 -4.34
N PHE A 120 -3.22 7.15 -3.67
CA PHE A 120 -4.64 7.42 -3.58
C PHE A 120 -5.04 7.54 -2.11
N ASP A 121 -5.59 8.70 -1.71
CA ASP A 121 -6.13 8.92 -0.37
C ASP A 121 -7.49 8.22 -0.21
N SER A 122 -7.39 6.90 -0.05
CA SER A 122 -8.56 6.03 0.10
C SER A 122 -9.38 6.33 1.35
N VAL A 123 -8.77 6.87 2.40
CA VAL A 123 -9.46 7.19 3.67
C VAL A 123 -10.33 8.43 3.49
N SER A 124 -9.80 9.50 2.89
CA SER A 124 -10.62 10.68 2.58
C SER A 124 -11.70 10.36 1.53
N ALA A 125 -11.39 9.53 0.52
CA ALA A 125 -12.39 9.05 -0.43
C ALA A 125 -13.51 8.23 0.24
N PHE A 126 -13.17 7.42 1.25
CA PHE A 126 -14.15 6.70 2.06
C PHE A 126 -14.97 7.63 2.95
N ARG A 127 -14.40 8.72 3.47
CA ARG A 127 -15.15 9.75 4.20
C ARG A 127 -16.18 10.43 3.29
N ALA A 128 -15.79 10.81 2.08
CA ALA A 128 -16.72 11.35 1.08
C ALA A 128 -17.84 10.35 0.74
N LEU A 129 -17.51 9.07 0.53
CA LEU A 129 -18.51 8.01 0.36
C LEU A 129 -19.46 7.90 1.57
N SER A 130 -18.93 8.03 2.79
CA SER A 130 -19.72 7.95 4.03
C SER A 130 -20.70 9.11 4.18
N GLU A 131 -20.33 10.30 3.68
CA GLU A 131 -21.18 11.49 3.66
C GLU A 131 -22.27 11.38 2.58
N ASP A 132 -21.89 10.99 1.36
CA ASP A 132 -22.80 10.92 0.21
C ASP A 132 -23.73 9.70 0.25
N HIS A 133 -23.19 8.55 0.67
CA HIS A 133 -23.84 7.23 0.60
C HIS A 133 -23.53 6.38 1.85
N PRO A 134 -24.08 6.74 3.03
CA PRO A 134 -23.75 6.10 4.30
C PRO A 134 -24.13 4.61 4.38
N ASP A 135 -25.07 4.14 3.57
CA ASP A 135 -25.42 2.73 3.46
C ASP A 135 -24.36 1.94 2.67
N LEU A 136 -23.82 2.51 1.59
CA LEU A 136 -22.71 1.93 0.84
C LEU A 136 -21.44 1.90 1.69
N ALA A 137 -21.11 2.98 2.39
CA ALA A 137 -19.93 3.03 3.26
C ALA A 137 -19.98 1.96 4.37
N ARG A 138 -21.15 1.76 4.99
CA ARG A 138 -21.31 0.70 6.01
C ARG A 138 -21.05 -0.70 5.46
N SER A 139 -21.32 -0.96 4.19
CA SER A 139 -21.04 -2.27 3.58
C SER A 139 -19.53 -2.58 3.54
N LEU A 140 -18.67 -1.55 3.40
CA LEU A 140 -17.22 -1.70 3.35
C LEU A 140 -16.57 -1.94 4.72
N LEU A 141 -17.29 -1.67 5.80
CA LEU A 141 -16.85 -1.86 7.19
C LEU A 141 -17.15 -3.26 7.74
N ALA A 142 -17.92 -4.09 7.02
CA ALA A 142 -18.30 -5.41 7.53
C ALA A 142 -17.11 -6.38 7.51
N ASP A 143 -16.95 -7.19 8.57
CA ASP A 143 -15.83 -8.13 8.73
C ASP A 143 -15.73 -9.19 7.62
N ASN A 144 -16.79 -9.38 6.84
CA ASN A 144 -16.85 -10.31 5.72
C ASN A 144 -17.00 -9.60 4.35
N ALA A 145 -16.81 -8.28 4.29
CA ALA A 145 -17.07 -7.48 3.09
C ALA A 145 -16.14 -7.82 1.93
N PHE A 146 -14.87 -8.11 2.22
CA PHE A 146 -13.84 -8.23 1.20
C PHE A 146 -12.96 -9.46 1.44
N ARG A 147 -12.58 -10.11 0.34
CA ARG A 147 -11.64 -11.22 0.34
C ARG A 147 -10.46 -10.90 -0.56
N ARG A 148 -9.26 -11.00 -0.01
CA ARG A 148 -8.02 -11.11 -0.78
C ARG A 148 -7.60 -12.56 -0.88
N ARG A 149 -7.19 -13.01 -2.07
CA ARG A 149 -6.70 -14.39 -2.27
C ARG A 149 -5.52 -14.44 -3.22
N SER A 150 -4.65 -15.43 -3.01
CA SER A 150 -3.57 -15.73 -3.94
C SER A 150 -4.12 -16.21 -5.27
N THR A 151 -3.37 -15.93 -6.33
CA THR A 151 -3.54 -16.54 -7.64
C THR A 151 -2.74 -17.84 -7.68
N SER A 152 -2.01 -18.10 -8.76
CA SER A 152 -1.10 -19.24 -8.86
C SER A 152 0.11 -19.01 -7.95
N THR A 153 0.39 -19.97 -7.08
CA THR A 153 1.56 -19.96 -6.19
C THR A 153 2.56 -21.02 -6.62
N ARG A 154 3.85 -20.80 -6.36
CA ARG A 154 4.92 -21.73 -6.70
C ARG A 154 4.88 -22.96 -5.79
N SER A 155 4.55 -22.76 -4.52
CA SER A 155 4.42 -23.86 -3.55
C SER A 155 3.15 -24.70 -3.72
N GLY A 156 2.17 -24.22 -4.48
CA GLY A 156 0.82 -24.78 -4.56
C GLY A 156 -0.06 -24.44 -3.35
N ARG A 157 0.47 -23.78 -2.32
CA ARG A 157 -0.31 -23.31 -1.16
C ARG A 157 -1.26 -22.19 -1.57
N GLN A 158 -2.47 -22.20 -1.02
CA GLN A 158 -3.45 -21.13 -1.22
C GLN A 158 -3.47 -20.21 -0.01
N TYR A 159 -3.39 -18.90 -0.26
CA TYR A 159 -3.44 -17.86 0.76
C TYR A 159 -4.71 -17.04 0.56
N GLN A 160 -5.36 -16.69 1.66
CA GLN A 160 -6.49 -15.78 1.61
C GLN A 160 -6.66 -15.08 2.95
N HIS A 161 -7.26 -13.90 2.90
CA HIS A 161 -7.76 -13.19 4.06
C HIS A 161 -9.14 -12.62 3.74
N ILE A 162 -10.05 -12.73 4.70
CA ILE A 162 -11.39 -12.16 4.64
C ILE A 162 -11.46 -11.14 5.78
N GLY A 163 -11.91 -9.94 5.46
CA GLY A 163 -11.97 -8.82 6.37
C GLY A 163 -12.80 -7.66 5.81
N PRO A 164 -12.88 -6.56 6.55
CA PRO A 164 -13.42 -5.33 6.02
C PRO A 164 -12.45 -4.69 5.02
N MET A 165 -12.97 -3.87 4.10
CA MET A 165 -12.14 -3.06 3.20
C MET A 165 -11.62 -1.80 3.90
N PHE A 166 -12.37 -1.30 4.88
CA PHE A 166 -11.98 -0.23 5.78
C PHE A 166 -12.27 -0.66 7.21
N LEU A 167 -11.31 -0.48 8.11
CA LEU A 167 -11.48 -0.81 9.52
C LEU A 167 -11.68 0.46 10.33
N ARG A 168 -12.77 0.51 11.10
CA ARG A 168 -12.95 1.54 12.13
C ARG A 168 -12.31 1.04 13.43
N ARG A 169 -11.32 1.76 13.93
CA ARG A 169 -10.68 1.53 15.22
C ARG A 169 -11.56 2.03 16.37
N GLU A 170 -11.23 1.65 17.59
CA GLU A 170 -11.98 1.99 18.81
C GLU A 170 -12.01 3.51 19.10
N ASP A 171 -10.94 4.21 18.75
CA ASP A 171 -10.79 5.68 18.80
C ASP A 171 -11.62 6.41 17.73
N GLY A 172 -12.18 5.68 16.77
CA GLY A 172 -12.96 6.21 15.65
C GLY A 172 -12.17 6.40 14.36
N ASP A 173 -10.85 6.17 14.36
CA ASP A 173 -10.02 6.29 13.17
C ASP A 173 -10.30 5.19 12.15
N ILE A 174 -10.03 5.51 10.89
CA ILE A 174 -10.26 4.63 9.76
C ILE A 174 -8.92 4.17 9.18
N VAL A 175 -8.73 2.86 9.11
CA VAL A 175 -7.63 2.24 8.37
C VAL A 175 -8.13 1.83 7.00
N GLY A 176 -7.42 2.26 5.96
CA GLY A 176 -7.70 1.89 4.57
C GLY A 176 -7.05 0.56 4.18
N GLY A 177 -7.81 -0.27 3.47
CA GLY A 177 -7.35 -1.53 2.87
C GLY A 177 -7.81 -1.65 1.42
N PHE A 178 -8.14 -0.51 0.79
CA PHE A 178 -8.62 -0.46 -0.58
C PHE A 178 -7.57 -1.03 -1.54
N THR A 179 -8.00 -1.93 -2.42
CA THR A 179 -7.11 -2.64 -3.35
C THR A 179 -7.89 -3.02 -4.60
N LEU A 180 -7.25 -2.86 -5.77
CA LEU A 180 -7.77 -3.17 -7.10
C LEU A 180 -6.91 -4.22 -7.84
N ASP A 181 -5.87 -4.74 -7.19
CA ASP A 181 -4.99 -5.74 -7.78
C ASP A 181 -5.66 -7.10 -8.00
N ILE A 182 -4.93 -8.02 -8.62
CA ILE A 182 -5.42 -9.36 -8.99
C ILE A 182 -5.80 -10.24 -7.77
N THR A 183 -5.40 -9.86 -6.56
CA THR A 183 -5.78 -10.58 -5.35
C THR A 183 -7.18 -10.24 -4.86
N ALA A 184 -7.78 -9.14 -5.35
CA ALA A 184 -9.12 -8.71 -5.01
C ALA A 184 -10.18 -9.69 -5.55
N ASP A 185 -10.91 -10.36 -4.65
CA ASP A 185 -12.00 -11.27 -5.03
C ASP A 185 -13.36 -10.55 -5.01
N TRP A 186 -13.63 -9.83 -6.11
CA TRP A 186 -14.88 -9.10 -6.29
C TRP A 186 -16.10 -10.01 -6.37
N GLU A 187 -15.94 -11.25 -6.82
CA GLU A 187 -17.03 -12.20 -6.94
C GLU A 187 -17.45 -12.73 -5.57
N TYR A 188 -16.50 -12.98 -4.66
CA TYR A 188 -16.81 -13.18 -3.24
C TYR A 188 -17.57 -12.00 -2.64
N SER A 189 -17.06 -10.79 -2.84
CA SER A 189 -17.62 -9.57 -2.24
C SER A 189 -19.06 -9.33 -2.72
N ARG A 190 -19.32 -9.49 -4.02
CA ARG A 190 -20.66 -9.41 -4.63
C ARG A 190 -21.66 -10.37 -4.01
N ARG A 191 -21.24 -11.61 -3.69
CA ARG A 191 -22.12 -12.62 -3.07
C ARG A 191 -22.42 -12.31 -1.60
N MET A 192 -21.49 -11.69 -0.88
CA MET A 192 -21.69 -11.33 0.53
C MET A 192 -22.58 -10.10 0.66
N ASP A 193 -22.31 -9.07 -0.12
CA ASP A 193 -23.13 -7.87 -0.20
C ASP A 193 -22.87 -7.14 -1.53
N ALA A 194 -23.87 -7.13 -2.42
CA ALA A 194 -23.75 -6.49 -3.72
C ALA A 194 -23.42 -4.99 -3.64
N ARG A 195 -23.79 -4.32 -2.53
CA ARG A 195 -23.47 -2.89 -2.29
C ARG A 195 -21.99 -2.61 -2.20
N VAL A 196 -21.17 -3.60 -1.82
CA VAL A 196 -19.70 -3.47 -1.81
C VAL A 196 -19.19 -3.13 -3.22
N ILE A 197 -19.82 -3.65 -4.26
CA ILE A 197 -19.44 -3.35 -5.65
C ILE A 197 -19.78 -1.91 -6.02
N ASP A 198 -20.94 -1.41 -5.60
CA ASP A 198 -21.34 -0.02 -5.86
C ASP A 198 -20.46 0.97 -5.08
N ALA A 199 -20.14 0.62 -3.83
CA ALA A 199 -19.22 1.36 -2.97
C ALA A 199 -17.80 1.39 -3.57
N ALA A 200 -17.28 0.24 -4.04
CA ALA A 200 -15.99 0.17 -4.71
C ALA A 200 -15.98 0.97 -6.02
N ALA A 201 -17.06 0.93 -6.80
CA ALA A 201 -17.19 1.72 -8.03
C ALA A 201 -17.16 3.23 -7.74
N TYR A 202 -17.71 3.68 -6.60
CA TYR A 202 -17.57 5.07 -6.16
C TYR A 202 -16.09 5.42 -5.90
N LEU A 203 -15.39 4.59 -5.12
CA LEU A 203 -13.98 4.82 -4.81
C LEU A 203 -13.09 4.76 -6.07
N ILE A 204 -13.37 3.86 -7.01
CA ILE A 204 -12.65 3.77 -8.29
C ILE A 204 -12.77 5.07 -9.10
N ARG A 205 -13.92 5.76 -9.07
CA ARG A 205 -14.06 7.06 -9.75
C ARG A 205 -13.18 8.11 -9.10
N LEU A 206 -13.10 8.12 -7.77
CA LEU A 206 -12.23 9.03 -7.03
C LEU A 206 -10.75 8.67 -7.15
N ALA A 207 -10.41 7.43 -7.49
CA ALA A 207 -9.04 7.01 -7.74
C ALA A 207 -8.53 7.37 -9.15
N SER A 208 -9.31 8.08 -9.96
CA SER A 208 -8.88 8.52 -11.30
C SER A 208 -7.75 9.57 -11.21
N GLU A 209 -6.88 9.60 -12.23
CA GLU A 209 -5.66 10.42 -12.24
C GLU A 209 -5.88 11.93 -12.07
N ASN A 210 -7.07 12.44 -12.43
CA ASN A 210 -7.42 13.86 -12.32
C ASN A 210 -8.31 14.17 -11.11
N SER A 211 -8.44 13.24 -10.17
CA SER A 211 -9.23 13.43 -8.97
C SER A 211 -8.40 14.10 -7.87
N ASP A 212 -9.05 14.90 -7.02
CA ASP A 212 -8.43 15.54 -5.85
C ASP A 212 -7.90 14.54 -4.81
N TYR A 213 -8.22 13.25 -4.95
CA TYR A 213 -7.77 12.16 -4.08
C TYR A 213 -6.53 11.43 -4.60
N THR A 214 -6.06 11.75 -5.80
CA THR A 214 -4.97 11.04 -6.46
C THR A 214 -3.76 11.94 -6.66
N LEU A 215 -2.59 11.46 -6.27
CA LEU A 215 -1.31 12.10 -6.54
C LEU A 215 -0.48 11.19 -7.45
N CYS A 216 -0.03 11.73 -8.59
CA CYS A 216 0.93 11.06 -9.46
C CYS A 216 2.27 11.79 -9.40
N SER A 217 3.36 11.03 -9.26
CA SER A 217 4.72 11.57 -9.26
C SER A 217 5.66 10.66 -10.04
N GLN A 218 6.60 11.25 -10.79
CA GLN A 218 7.74 10.47 -11.25
C GLN A 218 8.56 10.05 -10.04
N SER A 219 8.93 8.76 -9.99
CA SER A 219 9.74 8.15 -8.94
C SER A 219 11.18 8.65 -9.01
N ALA A 220 11.41 9.96 -8.91
CA ALA A 220 12.72 10.58 -8.78
C ALA A 220 13.12 10.74 -7.30
N HIS A 221 12.17 10.57 -6.37
CA HIS A 221 12.37 10.78 -4.94
C HIS A 221 11.60 9.75 -4.09
N PHE A 222 12.16 9.46 -2.93
CA PHE A 222 11.67 8.53 -1.89
C PHE A 222 10.20 8.75 -1.51
N SER A 223 9.45 7.69 -1.21
CA SER A 223 8.11 7.81 -0.61
C SER A 223 8.00 6.91 0.63
N ALA A 224 7.69 7.49 1.79
CA ALA A 224 7.19 6.75 2.95
C ALA A 224 5.68 6.96 3.04
N GLN A 225 4.92 5.89 2.96
CA GLN A 225 3.50 5.89 3.26
C GLN A 225 3.32 5.32 4.67
N ILE A 226 2.80 6.12 5.59
CA ILE A 226 2.51 5.70 6.96
C ILE A 226 1.00 5.70 7.12
N ASN A 227 0.40 4.52 7.26
CA ASN A 227 -0.93 4.42 7.86
C ASN A 227 -0.74 4.62 9.36
N CYS A 228 -0.95 5.85 9.81
CA CYS A 228 -0.77 6.23 11.21
C CYS A 228 -1.62 5.34 12.15
N ASP A 229 -1.06 5.12 13.34
CA ASP A 229 -1.71 4.41 14.43
C ASP A 229 -2.78 5.25 15.12
#